data_AF-A0A954XKC8-F1
#
_entry.id   AF-A0A954XKC8-F1
#
_cell.length_a   1.000
_cell.length_b   1.000
_cell.length_c   1.000
_cell.angle_alpha   90.00
_cell.angle_beta   90.00
_cell.angle_gamma   90.00
#
_symmetry.space_group_name_H-M   'P 1'
#
loop_
_entity.id
_entity.type
_entity.pdbx_description
1 polymer ?
#
loop_
_entity_poly.entity_id
_entity_poly.type
_entity_poly.pdbx_seq_one_letter_code
_entity_poly.pdbx_strand_id
1 'polypeptide(L)'
;DYLPYRKLQLQGIPKTWIFAREEAPGGEDSISPEHQITSGLDEILLPVPGLIKPAPNSDLKFTPLVTTGTAAGTIGYEQFRENQRDPARLRFLEGEPDGKPLVLAAQITGSTASDSDEKEASDADSTESEEDGSGTDDKAKDADDSNADEAKSKQLNVIYVADIDLMIDAFLRIRARPDEEDEIQWQFENVTFLLNIVDELVGDDKYIPIRKRKPRHSTLRTVEAAINDARENEKDQKREFRNQYNEEIKKAQAENDKIIEKFQKRREDLEKKQRSGGNVSLTELQQAIQELAEQNALLQRKLEIKREQLERDRDVEIQRIRREADLDIQKTQNMYKLWAVIVPPIPPFLVGLVVFVVRRLREREGISKARLR
;
A
#
# COMPACT_ATOMS: atom_id res chain seq x y z
N ASP A 1 -0.54 -3.62 -10.92
CA ASP A 1 -0.16 -3.96 -9.52
C ASP A 1 1.08 -3.22 -9.05
N TYR A 2 0.88 -2.13 -8.31
CA TYR A 2 1.96 -1.45 -7.60
C TYR A 2 1.70 -1.55 -6.09
N LEU A 3 2.62 -2.18 -5.36
CA LEU A 3 2.61 -2.25 -3.90
C LEU A 3 3.93 -1.64 -3.41
N PRO A 4 3.93 -0.43 -2.82
CA PRO A 4 5.17 0.27 -2.47
C PRO A 4 5.99 -0.50 -1.45
N TYR A 5 5.32 -1.22 -0.54
CA TYR A 5 5.96 -2.05 0.46
C TYR A 5 6.13 -3.49 -0.05
N ARG A 6 7.25 -3.79 -0.70
CA ARG A 6 7.53 -5.13 -1.26
C ARG A 6 7.48 -6.28 -0.24
N LYS A 7 7.65 -6.00 1.07
CA LYS A 7 7.50 -6.98 2.16
C LYS A 7 6.05 -7.45 2.34
N LEU A 8 5.07 -6.58 2.08
CA LEU A 8 3.64 -6.87 2.21
C LEU A 8 3.10 -7.78 1.09
N GLN A 9 3.83 -7.89 -0.02
CA GLN A 9 3.52 -8.85 -1.08
C GLN A 9 3.54 -10.30 -0.57
N LEU A 10 4.28 -10.58 0.52
CA LEU A 10 4.35 -11.91 1.16
C LEU A 10 3.24 -12.13 2.21
N GLN A 11 2.68 -11.05 2.77
CA GLN A 11 1.61 -11.10 3.77
C GLN A 11 0.22 -11.21 3.14
N GLY A 12 0.12 -11.07 1.82
CA GLY A 12 -1.14 -11.28 1.10
C GLY A 12 -2.12 -10.13 1.26
N ILE A 13 -1.63 -8.88 1.33
CA ILE A 13 -2.51 -7.70 1.34
C ILE A 13 -3.47 -7.77 0.13
N PRO A 14 -4.77 -7.52 0.35
CA PRO A 14 -5.74 -7.46 -0.73
C PRO A 14 -5.32 -6.43 -1.77
N LYS A 15 -5.34 -6.79 -3.05
CA LYS A 15 -5.06 -5.85 -4.14
C LYS A 15 -6.10 -4.73 -4.28
N THR A 16 -7.22 -4.86 -3.57
CA THR A 16 -8.22 -3.81 -3.44
C THR A 16 -7.74 -2.62 -2.61
N TRP A 17 -6.60 -2.74 -1.92
CA TRP A 17 -5.94 -1.64 -1.26
C TRP A 17 -5.12 -0.85 -2.26
N ILE A 18 -5.50 0.39 -2.49
CA ILE A 18 -4.88 1.26 -3.49
C ILE A 18 -3.96 2.24 -2.80
N PHE A 19 -2.68 2.19 -3.18
CA PHE A 19 -1.66 3.14 -2.73
C PHE A 19 -1.47 4.19 -3.82
N ALA A 20 -1.98 5.41 -3.61
CA ALA A 20 -1.72 6.54 -4.48
C ALA A 20 -0.34 7.12 -4.13
N ARG A 21 0.59 7.04 -5.09
CA ARG A 21 2.00 7.45 -4.95
C ARG A 21 2.59 7.80 -6.31
N GLU A 22 3.53 8.75 -6.31
CA GLU A 22 4.27 9.17 -7.52
C GLU A 22 5.03 8.00 -8.16
N GLU A 23 5.57 7.07 -7.36
CA GLU A 23 6.40 5.98 -7.85
C GLU A 23 5.60 4.80 -8.45
N ALA A 24 4.27 4.88 -8.46
CA ALA A 24 3.44 3.90 -9.15
C ALA A 24 3.63 4.03 -10.68
N PRO A 25 3.59 2.93 -11.46
CA PRO A 25 3.66 3.00 -12.91
C PRO A 25 2.55 3.90 -13.48
N GLY A 26 2.96 4.98 -14.16
CA GLY A 26 2.06 6.00 -14.70
C GLY A 26 1.31 6.80 -13.63
N GLY A 27 1.85 6.87 -12.40
CA GLY A 27 1.28 7.58 -11.25
C GLY A 27 2.03 8.85 -10.88
N GLU A 28 2.79 9.46 -11.80
CA GLU A 28 3.58 10.68 -11.55
C GLU A 28 2.71 11.81 -10.94
N ASP A 29 1.45 11.91 -11.38
CA ASP A 29 0.43 12.83 -10.85
C ASP A 29 -0.67 12.10 -10.05
N SER A 30 -0.37 10.94 -9.45
CA SER A 30 -1.32 10.19 -8.61
C SER A 30 -1.82 11.00 -7.41
N ILE A 31 -1.00 11.92 -6.92
CA ILE A 31 -1.36 12.92 -5.93
C ILE A 31 -1.04 14.28 -6.56
N SER A 32 -2.06 15.13 -6.78
CA SER A 32 -1.85 16.39 -7.51
C SER A 32 -0.85 17.30 -6.77
N PRO A 33 0.32 17.62 -7.36
CA PRO A 33 1.33 18.47 -6.70
C PRO A 33 0.95 19.95 -6.71
N GLU A 34 0.12 20.35 -7.67
CA GLU A 34 -0.31 21.74 -7.89
C GLU A 34 -1.45 22.16 -6.95
N HIS A 35 -2.30 21.21 -6.53
CA HIS A 35 -3.46 21.51 -5.72
C HIS A 35 -3.09 21.70 -4.24
N GLN A 36 -3.63 22.73 -3.58
CA GLN A 36 -3.25 23.06 -2.20
C GLN A 36 -3.46 21.90 -1.22
N ILE A 37 -4.61 21.22 -1.33
CA ILE A 37 -4.98 20.05 -0.52
C ILE A 37 -3.97 18.91 -0.55
N THR A 38 -3.44 18.58 -1.74
CA THR A 38 -2.63 17.37 -1.97
C THR A 38 -1.14 17.65 -2.12
N SER A 39 -0.78 18.92 -2.36
CA SER A 39 0.59 19.37 -2.51
C SER A 39 1.45 19.02 -1.29
N GLY A 40 2.51 18.25 -1.52
CA GLY A 40 3.45 17.80 -0.48
C GLY A 40 3.02 16.53 0.28
N LEU A 41 1.91 15.90 -0.12
CA LEU A 41 1.58 14.54 0.32
C LEU A 41 2.35 13.52 -0.54
N ASP A 42 2.88 12.49 0.10
CA ASP A 42 3.70 11.44 -0.53
C ASP A 42 2.87 10.17 -0.77
N GLU A 43 1.98 9.82 0.17
CA GLU A 43 1.23 8.57 0.11
C GLU A 43 -0.16 8.65 0.74
N ILE A 44 -1.17 8.20 -0.02
CA ILE A 44 -2.55 8.03 0.43
C ILE A 44 -2.97 6.58 0.17
N LEU A 45 -3.47 5.89 1.21
CA LEU A 45 -3.94 4.50 1.11
C LEU A 45 -5.46 4.44 1.16
N LEU A 46 -6.10 3.98 0.11
CA LEU A 46 -7.56 3.85 0.06
C LEU A 46 -7.94 2.35 0.05
N PRO A 47 -8.57 1.83 1.11
CA PRO A 47 -9.07 0.46 1.14
C PRO A 47 -10.37 0.33 0.32
N VAL A 48 -10.30 -0.33 -0.84
CA VAL A 48 -11.47 -0.59 -1.70
C VAL A 48 -12.18 0.71 -2.17
N PRO A 49 -11.46 1.69 -2.76
CA PRO A 49 -12.09 2.93 -3.19
C PRO A 49 -13.04 2.70 -4.36
N GLY A 50 -14.08 3.54 -4.43
CA GLY A 50 -14.85 3.73 -5.65
C GLY A 50 -14.10 4.55 -6.70
N LEU A 51 -14.77 4.81 -7.83
CA LEU A 51 -14.24 5.60 -8.93
C LEU A 51 -15.20 6.73 -9.29
N ILE A 52 -14.64 7.87 -9.68
CA ILE A 52 -15.41 9.06 -10.08
C ILE A 52 -15.04 9.40 -11.51
N LYS A 53 -16.04 9.71 -12.34
CA LYS A 53 -15.84 10.20 -13.70
C LYS A 53 -16.77 11.39 -13.95
N PRO A 54 -16.31 12.45 -14.64
CA PRO A 54 -17.18 13.55 -15.01
C PRO A 54 -18.28 13.06 -15.97
N ALA A 55 -19.49 13.59 -15.82
CA ALA A 55 -20.56 13.35 -16.77
C ALA A 55 -20.19 14.00 -18.13
N PRO A 56 -20.53 13.37 -19.28
CA PRO A 56 -20.08 13.82 -20.60
C PRO A 56 -20.53 15.23 -21.00
N ASN A 57 -21.59 15.77 -20.37
CA ASN A 57 -22.17 17.09 -20.67
C ASN A 57 -22.23 17.99 -19.41
N SER A 58 -21.22 17.94 -18.55
CA SER A 58 -21.18 18.75 -17.33
C SER A 58 -20.41 20.05 -17.55
N ASP A 59 -21.01 21.19 -17.23
CA ASP A 59 -20.33 22.51 -17.20
C ASP A 59 -19.47 22.71 -15.94
N LEU A 60 -19.53 21.79 -14.98
CA LEU A 60 -18.72 21.82 -13.76
C LEU A 60 -17.24 21.52 -14.07
N LYS A 61 -16.35 22.32 -13.49
CA LYS A 61 -14.91 22.09 -13.53
C LYS A 61 -14.56 20.91 -12.63
N PHE A 62 -14.03 19.86 -13.23
CA PHE A 62 -13.56 18.65 -12.55
C PHE A 62 -12.04 18.66 -12.44
N THR A 63 -11.50 18.70 -11.22
CA THR A 63 -10.06 18.70 -10.95
C THR A 63 -9.70 17.46 -10.13
N PRO A 64 -9.02 16.46 -10.73
CA PRO A 64 -8.57 15.28 -10.01
C PRO A 64 -7.58 15.66 -8.90
N LEU A 65 -7.79 15.13 -7.70
CA LEU A 65 -6.91 15.31 -6.54
C LEU A 65 -6.03 14.07 -6.32
N VAL A 66 -6.67 12.89 -6.39
CA VAL A 66 -6.03 11.59 -6.16
C VAL A 66 -6.45 10.64 -7.27
N THR A 67 -5.47 10.01 -7.91
CA THR A 67 -5.67 9.05 -8.99
C THR A 67 -4.81 7.80 -8.82
N THR A 68 -5.22 6.68 -9.42
CA THR A 68 -4.41 5.46 -9.50
C THR A 68 -3.29 5.62 -10.52
N GLY A 69 -2.30 4.74 -10.50
CA GLY A 69 -1.44 4.51 -11.67
C GLY A 69 -2.19 3.80 -12.82
N THR A 70 -1.48 3.53 -13.92
CA THR A 70 -2.03 2.88 -15.13
C THR A 70 -2.22 1.37 -14.97
N ALA A 71 -1.62 0.79 -13.94
CA ALA A 71 -1.65 -0.64 -13.67
C ALA A 71 -2.83 -1.08 -12.79
N ALA A 72 -3.84 -0.22 -12.60
CA ALA A 72 -5.03 -0.49 -11.80
C ALA A 72 -6.21 -0.92 -12.68
N GLY A 73 -7.02 -1.85 -12.16
CA GLY A 73 -8.24 -2.36 -12.78
C GLY A 73 -9.47 -2.07 -11.92
N THR A 74 -10.64 -2.54 -12.38
CA THR A 74 -11.91 -2.33 -11.67
C THR A 74 -12.60 -3.66 -11.41
N ILE A 75 -13.39 -3.73 -10.34
CA ILE A 75 -14.26 -4.87 -10.03
C ILE A 75 -15.65 -4.34 -9.70
N GLY A 76 -16.69 -5.02 -10.19
CA GLY A 76 -18.07 -4.64 -9.89
C GLY A 76 -18.39 -4.82 -8.41
N TYR A 77 -19.17 -3.91 -7.82
CA TYR A 77 -19.53 -3.94 -6.41
C TYR A 77 -20.17 -5.28 -5.98
N GLU A 78 -21.12 -5.79 -6.76
CA GLU A 78 -21.79 -7.06 -6.47
C GLU A 78 -20.81 -8.23 -6.50
N GLN A 79 -19.93 -8.27 -7.50
CA GLN A 79 -18.89 -9.30 -7.64
C GLN A 79 -17.91 -9.26 -6.47
N PHE A 80 -17.48 -8.06 -6.05
CA PHE A 80 -16.61 -7.91 -4.89
C PHE A 80 -17.29 -8.42 -3.61
N ARG A 81 -18.54 -8.02 -3.37
CA ARG A 81 -19.32 -8.38 -2.18
C ARG A 81 -19.58 -9.89 -2.08
N GLU A 82 -19.93 -10.53 -3.19
CA GLU A 82 -20.21 -11.97 -3.22
C GLU A 82 -18.95 -12.83 -2.99
N ASN A 83 -17.78 -12.33 -3.42
CA ASN A 83 -16.53 -13.08 -3.40
C ASN A 83 -15.55 -12.61 -2.31
N GLN A 84 -15.98 -11.72 -1.41
CA GLN A 84 -15.10 -11.14 -0.37
C GLN A 84 -14.41 -12.18 0.52
N ARG A 85 -15.01 -13.36 0.69
CA ARG A 85 -14.48 -14.48 1.48
C ARG A 85 -13.50 -15.38 0.73
N ASP A 86 -13.36 -15.21 -0.58
CA ASP A 86 -12.48 -16.00 -1.43
C ASP A 86 -11.45 -15.10 -2.14
N PRO A 87 -10.27 -14.89 -1.54
CA PRO A 87 -9.21 -14.08 -2.13
C PRO A 87 -8.70 -14.61 -3.48
N ALA A 88 -8.79 -15.91 -3.74
CA ALA A 88 -8.37 -16.49 -5.02
C ALA A 88 -9.37 -16.13 -6.13
N ARG A 89 -10.66 -16.16 -5.80
CA ARG A 89 -11.72 -15.76 -6.72
C ARG A 89 -11.70 -14.27 -7.03
N LEU A 90 -11.47 -13.42 -6.02
CA LEU A 90 -11.30 -11.98 -6.23
C LEU A 90 -10.15 -11.66 -7.20
N ARG A 91 -8.99 -12.33 -7.07
CA ARG A 91 -7.86 -12.15 -8.00
C ARG A 91 -8.17 -12.49 -9.45
N PHE A 92 -9.14 -13.38 -9.69
CA PHE A 92 -9.59 -13.73 -11.03
C PHE A 92 -10.64 -12.74 -11.57
N LEU A 93 -11.41 -12.12 -10.67
CA LEU A 93 -12.46 -11.15 -11.00
C LEU A 93 -11.93 -9.71 -11.08
N GLU A 94 -10.70 -9.47 -10.63
CA GLU A 94 -9.98 -8.23 -10.88
C GLU A 94 -9.95 -7.95 -12.39
N GLY A 95 -10.56 -6.83 -12.80
CA GLY A 95 -10.52 -6.40 -14.19
C GLY A 95 -9.09 -6.15 -14.65
N GLU A 96 -8.85 -6.33 -15.96
CA GLU A 96 -7.57 -5.97 -16.57
C GLU A 96 -7.23 -4.50 -16.30
N PRO A 97 -5.93 -4.14 -16.24
CA PRO A 97 -5.52 -2.76 -16.10
C PRO A 97 -6.15 -1.89 -17.19
N ASP A 98 -6.82 -0.79 -16.81
CA ASP A 98 -7.48 0.12 -17.76
C ASP A 98 -6.47 0.96 -18.56
N GLY A 99 -5.17 0.84 -18.23
CA GLY A 99 -4.06 1.53 -18.89
C GLY A 99 -4.06 3.04 -18.69
N LYS A 100 -5.00 3.57 -17.90
CA LYS A 100 -5.19 4.99 -17.60
C LYS A 100 -5.34 5.20 -16.09
N PRO A 101 -4.87 6.35 -15.56
CA PRO A 101 -5.16 6.73 -14.19
C PRO A 101 -6.67 6.82 -13.93
N LEU A 102 -7.13 6.18 -12.87
CA LEU A 102 -8.53 6.20 -12.43
C LEU A 102 -8.66 7.19 -11.28
N VAL A 103 -9.70 8.03 -11.31
CA VAL A 103 -9.86 9.12 -10.33
C VAL A 103 -10.57 8.60 -9.07
N LEU A 104 -9.93 8.81 -7.92
CA LEU A 104 -10.37 8.36 -6.59
C LEU A 104 -10.92 9.52 -5.76
N ALA A 105 -10.38 10.73 -5.97
CA ALA A 105 -10.88 11.95 -5.37
C ALA A 105 -10.76 13.12 -6.36
N ALA A 106 -11.73 14.03 -6.34
CA ALA A 106 -11.74 15.20 -7.20
C ALA A 106 -12.41 16.41 -6.52
N GLN A 107 -11.92 17.60 -6.83
CA GLN A 107 -12.60 18.85 -6.55
C GLN A 107 -13.50 19.20 -7.75
N ILE A 108 -14.75 19.54 -7.46
CA ILE A 108 -15.79 19.88 -8.40
C ILE A 108 -16.23 21.30 -8.08
N THR A 109 -16.00 22.21 -9.03
CA THR A 109 -16.37 23.63 -8.88
C THR A 109 -17.27 24.08 -10.01
N GLY A 110 -18.19 25.01 -9.75
CA GLY A 110 -19.05 25.56 -10.80
C GLY A 110 -20.06 26.55 -10.28
N SER A 111 -20.76 27.23 -11.18
CA SER A 111 -21.89 28.08 -10.81
C SER A 111 -23.16 27.25 -10.90
N THR A 112 -23.89 27.10 -9.80
CA THR A 112 -25.25 26.57 -9.88
C THR A 112 -26.16 27.71 -10.32
N ALA A 113 -26.47 27.80 -11.61
CA ALA A 113 -27.58 28.62 -12.07
C ALA A 113 -28.87 27.94 -11.58
N SER A 114 -29.57 28.58 -10.64
CA SER A 114 -30.89 28.18 -10.19
C SER A 114 -31.89 28.39 -11.33
N ASP A 115 -32.02 27.42 -12.23
CA ASP A 115 -32.93 27.53 -13.39
C ASP A 115 -33.85 26.31 -13.53
N SER A 116 -34.20 25.63 -12.42
CA SER A 116 -35.12 24.48 -12.49
C SER A 116 -36.14 24.27 -11.36
N ASP A 117 -36.19 25.06 -10.27
CA ASP A 117 -37.10 24.76 -9.15
C ASP A 117 -37.94 25.96 -8.66
N GLU A 118 -38.60 26.70 -9.56
CA GLU A 118 -39.67 27.66 -9.18
C GLU A 118 -40.98 27.50 -9.97
N LYS A 119 -41.20 26.36 -10.64
CA LYS A 119 -42.49 26.06 -11.29
C LYS A 119 -43.12 24.78 -10.78
N GLU A 120 -43.22 24.60 -9.46
CA GLU A 120 -44.12 23.58 -8.90
C GLU A 120 -44.45 23.84 -7.41
N ALA A 121 -44.83 25.07 -7.07
CA ALA A 121 -45.44 25.37 -5.77
C ALA A 121 -46.22 26.70 -5.78
N SER A 122 -47.27 26.81 -6.58
CA SER A 122 -48.33 27.80 -6.33
C SER A 122 -49.66 27.33 -6.92
N ASP A 123 -50.20 26.26 -6.36
CA ASP A 123 -51.61 25.93 -6.55
C ASP A 123 -52.15 25.27 -5.27
N ALA A 124 -52.33 26.09 -4.23
CA ALA A 124 -53.26 25.82 -3.13
C ALA A 124 -53.41 27.07 -2.25
N ASP A 125 -54.54 27.74 -2.47
CA ASP A 125 -55.40 28.31 -1.43
C ASP A 125 -54.90 29.56 -0.67
N SER A 126 -55.47 30.71 -1.04
CA SER A 126 -55.96 31.67 -0.03
C SER A 126 -57.07 32.54 -0.62
N THR A 127 -58.24 32.34 -0.04
CA THR A 127 -59.49 33.06 -0.29
C THR A 127 -59.53 34.31 0.60
N GLU A 128 -60.03 35.41 0.02
CA GLU A 128 -60.68 36.60 0.64
C GLU A 128 -59.84 37.61 1.49
N SER A 129 -59.50 38.70 0.80
CA SER A 129 -59.87 40.12 0.99
C SER A 129 -60.26 40.74 2.36
N GLU A 130 -59.63 41.92 2.59
CA GLU A 130 -60.17 43.23 3.03
C GLU A 130 -59.60 43.87 4.34
N GLU A 131 -59.03 45.09 4.13
CA GLU A 131 -59.16 46.36 4.90
C GLU A 131 -58.73 46.42 6.38
N ASP A 132 -58.21 47.51 6.98
CA ASP A 132 -57.89 48.91 6.66
C ASP A 132 -57.08 49.49 7.86
N GLY A 133 -56.40 50.63 7.71
CA GLY A 133 -56.27 51.60 8.82
C GLY A 133 -54.88 51.96 9.38
N SER A 134 -54.24 52.98 8.76
CA SER A 134 -53.70 54.23 9.35
C SER A 134 -52.86 54.23 10.65
N GLY A 135 -51.71 54.93 10.62
CA GLY A 135 -51.14 55.56 11.83
C GLY A 135 -49.65 55.94 11.77
N THR A 136 -49.36 57.24 11.78
CA THR A 136 -48.08 57.94 11.58
C THR A 136 -47.13 57.97 12.81
N ASP A 137 -45.87 58.30 12.51
CA ASP A 137 -44.88 59.09 13.28
C ASP A 137 -43.81 58.41 14.19
N ASP A 138 -42.57 58.42 13.66
CA ASP A 138 -41.44 59.24 14.16
C ASP A 138 -40.58 58.74 15.35
N LYS A 139 -39.39 58.17 15.05
CA LYS A 139 -38.05 58.69 15.45
C LYS A 139 -36.90 57.65 15.43
N ALA A 140 -35.84 58.07 14.73
CA ALA A 140 -34.43 58.06 15.12
C ALA A 140 -33.67 56.74 15.41
N LYS A 141 -32.66 56.56 14.53
CA LYS A 141 -31.24 56.23 14.78
C LYS A 141 -30.77 54.77 14.84
N ASP A 142 -29.82 54.57 13.93
CA ASP A 142 -28.58 53.78 14.00
C ASP A 142 -28.63 52.29 13.60
N ALA A 143 -27.87 52.05 12.53
CA ALA A 143 -27.12 50.84 12.20
C ALA A 143 -27.92 49.56 11.96
N ASP A 144 -28.35 49.37 10.70
CA ASP A 144 -28.35 48.04 10.10
C ASP A 144 -28.25 48.16 8.57
N ASP A 145 -27.03 48.22 8.05
CA ASP A 145 -26.76 47.93 6.64
C ASP A 145 -26.40 46.45 6.55
N SER A 146 -27.40 45.61 6.83
CA SER A 146 -27.38 44.19 6.51
C SER A 146 -28.64 43.87 5.70
N ASN A 147 -28.49 43.86 4.38
CA ASN A 147 -29.21 42.99 3.42
C ASN A 147 -29.10 43.56 2.00
N ALA A 148 -27.88 43.52 1.45
CA ALA A 148 -27.65 43.78 0.03
C ALA A 148 -26.54 42.90 -0.56
N ASP A 149 -26.41 41.65 -0.09
CA ASP A 149 -25.45 40.69 -0.68
C ASP A 149 -26.03 39.26 -0.83
N GLU A 150 -27.35 39.10 -0.81
CA GLU A 150 -28.04 37.84 -1.17
C GLU A 150 -28.42 37.81 -2.66
N ALA A 151 -27.41 37.80 -3.54
CA ALA A 151 -27.56 37.31 -4.93
C ALA A 151 -26.21 37.09 -5.64
N LYS A 152 -25.11 36.85 -4.92
CA LYS A 152 -23.92 36.25 -5.58
C LYS A 152 -24.24 34.79 -5.84
N SER A 153 -24.24 34.40 -7.11
CA SER A 153 -24.36 33.01 -7.54
C SER A 153 -23.58 32.10 -6.60
N LYS A 154 -24.27 31.17 -5.91
CA LYS A 154 -23.62 30.23 -5.00
C LYS A 154 -22.67 29.38 -5.85
N GLN A 155 -21.38 29.70 -5.78
CA GLN A 155 -20.33 28.92 -6.40
C GLN A 155 -20.28 27.58 -5.65
N LEU A 156 -20.59 26.51 -6.37
CA LEU A 156 -20.45 25.16 -5.89
C LEU A 156 -18.95 24.88 -5.71
N ASN A 157 -18.56 24.45 -4.52
CA ASN A 157 -17.24 23.90 -4.23
C ASN A 157 -17.44 22.60 -3.47
N VAL A 158 -17.24 21.47 -4.15
CA VAL A 158 -17.45 20.14 -3.61
C VAL A 158 -16.18 19.34 -3.79
N ILE A 159 -15.73 18.66 -2.74
CA ILE A 159 -14.67 17.67 -2.84
C ILE A 159 -15.32 16.30 -2.63
N TYR A 160 -15.25 15.46 -3.65
CA TYR A 160 -15.77 14.11 -3.60
C TYR A 160 -14.60 13.14 -3.43
N VAL A 161 -14.65 12.31 -2.40
CA VAL A 161 -13.70 11.22 -2.16
C VAL A 161 -14.48 9.91 -2.21
N ALA A 162 -13.99 8.96 -3.01
CA ALA A 162 -14.70 7.70 -3.25
C ALA A 162 -14.49 6.63 -2.17
N ASP A 163 -13.99 7.02 -1.01
CA ASP A 163 -13.70 6.15 0.13
C ASP A 163 -13.95 6.92 1.43
N ILE A 164 -14.52 6.24 2.42
CA ILE A 164 -14.81 6.79 3.75
C ILE A 164 -13.73 6.45 4.78
N ASP A 165 -12.87 5.46 4.49
CA ASP A 165 -11.91 4.90 5.42
C ASP A 165 -10.62 5.74 5.52
N LEU A 166 -10.73 7.07 5.51
CA LEU A 166 -9.59 8.01 5.58
C LEU A 166 -9.04 8.19 7.00
N MET A 167 -9.86 7.96 8.03
CA MET A 167 -9.52 8.25 9.44
C MET A 167 -9.88 7.08 10.36
N ILE A 168 -9.65 5.85 9.91
CA ILE A 168 -9.84 4.65 10.73
C ILE A 168 -8.80 4.59 11.85
N ASP A 169 -9.14 3.95 12.98
CA ASP A 169 -8.27 3.79 14.15
C ASP A 169 -6.90 3.21 13.82
N ALA A 170 -6.83 2.32 12.81
CA ALA A 170 -5.58 1.76 12.32
C ALA A 170 -4.62 2.84 11.81
N PHE A 171 -5.11 3.81 11.02
CA PHE A 171 -4.30 4.91 10.49
C PHE A 171 -3.90 5.89 11.60
N LEU A 172 -4.77 6.14 12.57
CA LEU A 172 -4.44 6.96 13.73
C LEU A 172 -3.34 6.32 14.59
N ARG A 173 -3.41 5.00 14.83
CA ARG A 173 -2.38 4.26 15.58
C ARG A 173 -1.04 4.30 14.86
N ILE A 174 -1.05 4.02 13.55
CA ILE A 174 0.14 4.07 12.70
C ILE A 174 0.79 5.46 12.75
N ARG A 175 -0.02 6.52 12.64
CA ARG A 175 0.47 7.91 12.71
C ARG A 175 1.02 8.27 14.09
N ALA A 176 0.39 7.79 15.16
CA ALA A 176 0.84 8.06 16.52
C ALA A 176 2.14 7.34 16.89
N ARG A 177 2.42 6.20 16.24
CA ARG A 177 3.56 5.32 16.54
C ARG A 177 4.19 4.76 15.25
N PRO A 178 4.84 5.61 14.45
CA PRO A 178 5.48 5.17 13.20
C PRO A 178 6.65 4.19 13.43
N ASP A 179 7.24 4.20 14.63
CA ASP A 179 8.41 3.39 14.99
C ASP A 179 8.06 2.06 15.69
N GLU A 180 6.78 1.72 15.87
CA GLU A 180 6.40 0.45 16.53
C GLU A 180 6.67 -0.79 15.67
N GLU A 181 6.68 -0.64 14.35
CA GLU A 181 7.04 -1.71 13.42
C GLU A 181 8.47 -1.47 12.89
N ASP A 182 9.45 -2.12 13.52
CA ASP A 182 10.88 -2.05 13.15
C ASP A 182 11.16 -2.39 11.67
N GLU A 183 10.20 -3.01 10.99
CA GLU A 183 10.37 -3.59 9.67
C GLU A 183 9.71 -2.82 8.51
N ILE A 184 8.67 -2.02 8.77
CA ILE A 184 7.90 -1.25 7.77
C ILE A 184 7.55 0.12 8.36
N GLN A 185 8.12 1.17 7.78
CA GLN A 185 7.74 2.55 8.11
C GLN A 185 6.54 2.96 7.29
N TRP A 186 5.35 2.85 7.89
CA TRP A 186 4.12 3.32 7.28
C TRP A 186 4.07 4.85 7.26
N GLN A 187 3.87 5.43 6.09
CA GLN A 187 3.83 6.90 5.92
C GLN A 187 2.48 7.34 5.35
N PHE A 188 1.38 6.82 5.87
CA PHE A 188 0.04 7.17 5.39
C PHE A 188 -0.38 8.57 5.79
N GLU A 189 -0.84 9.35 4.82
CA GLU A 189 -1.21 10.74 5.02
C GLU A 189 -2.70 11.03 4.83
N ASN A 190 -3.52 9.99 4.87
CA ASN A 190 -4.97 10.07 4.76
C ASN A 190 -5.59 11.11 5.70
N VAL A 191 -5.12 11.16 6.95
CA VAL A 191 -5.62 12.12 7.94
C VAL A 191 -5.19 13.55 7.58
N THR A 192 -3.95 13.73 7.08
CA THR A 192 -3.50 15.04 6.60
C THR A 192 -4.33 15.50 5.41
N PHE A 193 -4.61 14.60 4.47
CA PHE A 193 -5.47 14.85 3.31
C PHE A 193 -6.88 15.29 3.73
N LEU A 194 -7.51 14.56 4.66
CA LEU A 194 -8.83 14.91 5.18
C LEU A 194 -8.85 16.28 5.86
N LEU A 195 -7.86 16.58 6.70
CA LEU A 195 -7.76 17.89 7.35
C LEU A 195 -7.55 19.03 6.36
N ASN A 196 -6.78 18.81 5.30
CA ASN A 196 -6.59 19.79 4.24
C ASN A 196 -7.89 20.04 3.45
N ILE A 197 -8.71 19.00 3.23
CA ILE A 197 -10.04 19.13 2.61
C ILE A 197 -10.93 20.04 3.46
N VAL A 198 -11.00 19.79 4.78
CA VAL A 198 -11.85 20.57 5.69
C VAL A 198 -11.42 22.04 5.68
N ASP A 199 -10.13 22.30 5.78
CA ASP A 199 -9.60 23.66 5.79
C ASP A 199 -9.88 24.41 4.49
N GLU A 200 -9.71 23.77 3.33
CA GLU A 200 -10.04 24.36 2.02
C GLU A 200 -11.53 24.68 1.89
N LEU A 201 -12.42 23.78 2.33
CA LEU A 201 -13.87 24.00 2.26
C LEU A 201 -14.35 25.11 3.21
N VAL A 202 -13.66 25.27 4.35
CA VAL A 202 -13.90 26.36 5.30
C VAL A 202 -13.25 27.68 4.84
N GLY A 203 -12.26 27.61 3.96
CA GLY A 203 -11.45 28.76 3.51
C GLY A 203 -10.38 29.19 4.51
N ASP A 204 -9.91 28.29 5.39
CA ASP A 204 -8.82 28.55 6.35
C ASP A 204 -7.48 27.93 5.89
N ASP A 205 -6.85 28.57 4.92
CA ASP A 205 -5.63 28.06 4.27
C ASP A 205 -4.37 28.13 5.16
N LYS A 206 -4.46 28.63 6.40
CA LYS A 206 -3.28 28.89 7.25
C LYS A 206 -2.56 27.61 7.68
N TYR A 207 -3.29 26.52 7.84
CA TYR A 207 -2.75 25.27 8.37
C TYR A 207 -2.17 24.37 7.27
N ILE A 208 -2.64 24.51 6.03
CA ILE A 208 -2.19 23.68 4.90
C ILE A 208 -0.67 23.78 4.70
N PRO A 209 -0.03 24.97 4.62
CA PRO A 209 1.43 25.09 4.46
C PRO A 209 2.23 24.54 5.63
N ILE A 210 1.67 24.53 6.85
CA ILE A 210 2.34 24.01 8.04
C ILE A 210 2.39 22.48 7.98
N ARG A 211 1.29 21.84 7.57
CA ARG A 211 1.21 20.37 7.44
C ARG A 211 2.12 19.81 6.33
N LYS A 212 2.54 20.62 5.37
CA LYS A 212 3.53 20.24 4.34
C LYS A 212 4.96 20.06 4.88
N ARG A 213 5.26 20.60 6.07
CA ARG A 213 6.62 20.56 6.62
C ARG A 213 6.92 19.19 7.20
N LYS A 214 7.69 18.39 6.45
CA LYS A 214 8.18 17.09 6.89
C LYS A 214 9.67 17.11 7.21
N PRO A 215 10.12 16.34 8.21
CA PRO A 215 11.52 15.98 8.31
C PRO A 215 11.87 15.12 7.09
N ARG A 216 12.54 15.72 6.10
CA ARG A 216 13.02 14.98 4.94
C ARG A 216 14.23 14.16 5.38
N HIS A 217 14.00 12.89 5.71
CA HIS A 217 15.08 11.94 5.87
C HIS A 217 15.69 11.71 4.50
N SER A 218 16.68 12.54 4.11
CA SER A 218 17.49 12.29 2.93
C SER A 218 18.42 11.12 3.24
N THR A 219 17.86 9.93 3.19
CA THR A 219 18.60 8.70 3.17
C THR A 219 19.44 8.63 1.90
N LEU A 220 20.58 7.95 1.98
CA LEU A 220 21.47 7.79 0.85
C LEU A 220 20.79 6.87 -0.16
N ARG A 221 20.13 7.43 -1.18
CA ARG A 221 19.36 6.69 -2.20
C ARG A 221 20.10 5.48 -2.76
N THR A 222 21.41 5.59 -2.94
CA THR A 222 22.27 4.50 -3.42
C THR A 222 22.44 3.37 -2.40
N VAL A 223 22.55 3.71 -1.11
CA VAL A 223 22.61 2.73 -0.01
C VAL A 223 21.26 2.05 0.16
N GLU A 224 20.16 2.80 0.05
CA GLU A 224 18.82 2.23 0.09
C GLU A 224 18.55 1.28 -1.08
N ALA A 225 18.94 1.66 -2.29
CA ALA A 225 18.84 0.78 -3.46
C ALA A 225 19.60 -0.54 -3.21
N ALA A 226 20.85 -0.47 -2.74
CA ALA A 226 21.63 -1.66 -2.43
C ALA A 226 21.03 -2.51 -1.28
N ILE A 227 20.46 -1.86 -0.25
CA ILE A 227 19.73 -2.55 0.83
C ILE A 227 18.47 -3.23 0.29
N ASN A 228 17.75 -2.57 -0.61
CA ASN A 228 16.55 -3.11 -1.24
C ASN A 228 16.89 -4.31 -2.13
N ASP A 229 17.96 -4.25 -2.91
CA ASP A 229 18.46 -5.36 -3.74
C ASP A 229 18.84 -6.57 -2.87
N ALA A 230 19.57 -6.34 -1.76
CA ALA A 230 19.92 -7.42 -0.82
C ALA A 230 18.68 -8.07 -0.19
N ARG A 231 17.70 -7.26 0.21
CA ARG A 231 16.40 -7.74 0.73
C ARG A 231 15.56 -8.45 -0.32
N GLU A 232 15.68 -8.08 -1.59
CA GLU A 232 14.99 -8.73 -2.71
C GLU A 232 15.55 -10.13 -2.95
N ASN A 233 16.88 -10.26 -2.99
CA ASN A 233 17.55 -11.57 -3.07
C ASN A 233 17.16 -12.47 -1.89
N GLU A 234 17.15 -11.91 -0.67
CA GLU A 234 16.69 -12.62 0.54
C GLU A 234 15.24 -13.15 0.38
N LYS A 235 14.36 -12.33 -0.19
CA LYS A 235 12.95 -12.68 -0.43
C LYS A 235 12.80 -13.77 -1.48
N ASP A 236 13.52 -13.67 -2.59
CA ASP A 236 13.44 -14.65 -3.67
C ASP A 236 13.95 -16.01 -3.22
N GLN A 237 15.08 -16.06 -2.50
CA GLN A 237 15.59 -17.28 -1.90
C GLN A 237 14.61 -17.91 -0.90
N LYS A 238 13.99 -17.09 -0.03
CA LYS A 238 12.94 -17.59 0.89
C LYS A 238 11.73 -18.14 0.14
N ARG A 239 11.34 -17.54 -0.99
CA ARG A 239 10.21 -17.99 -1.82
C ARG A 239 10.54 -19.34 -2.47
N GLU A 240 11.71 -19.46 -3.09
CA GLU A 240 12.17 -20.71 -3.69
C GLU A 240 12.23 -21.83 -2.66
N PHE A 241 12.82 -21.56 -1.50
CA PHE A 241 12.90 -22.53 -0.42
C PHE A 241 11.52 -22.94 0.12
N ARG A 242 10.60 -21.97 0.29
CA ARG A 242 9.21 -22.26 0.69
C ARG A 242 8.49 -23.13 -0.33
N ASN A 243 8.72 -22.90 -1.62
CA ASN A 243 8.14 -23.71 -2.69
C ASN A 243 8.69 -25.13 -2.67
N GLN A 244 10.01 -25.30 -2.53
CA GLN A 244 10.66 -26.60 -2.38
C GLN A 244 10.11 -27.36 -1.17
N TYR A 245 10.03 -26.70 -0.01
CA TYR A 245 9.44 -27.27 1.20
C TYR A 245 7.98 -27.74 0.98
N ASN A 246 7.14 -26.89 0.37
CA ASN A 246 5.75 -27.24 0.09
C ASN A 246 5.63 -28.41 -0.90
N GLU A 247 6.51 -28.49 -1.90
CA GLU A 247 6.57 -29.61 -2.83
C GLU A 247 6.97 -30.91 -2.14
N GLU A 248 7.95 -30.87 -1.24
CA GLU A 248 8.39 -32.04 -0.48
C GLU A 248 7.31 -32.57 0.46
N ILE A 249 6.59 -31.67 1.15
CA ILE A 249 5.43 -32.03 1.99
C ILE A 249 4.33 -32.66 1.13
N LYS A 250 4.01 -32.07 -0.03
CA LYS A 250 3.01 -32.63 -0.96
C LYS A 250 3.42 -34.01 -1.48
N LYS A 251 4.70 -34.21 -1.82
CA LYS A 251 5.23 -35.52 -2.24
C LYS A 251 5.09 -36.55 -1.13
N ALA A 252 5.46 -36.20 0.10
CA ALA A 252 5.34 -37.07 1.26
C ALA A 252 3.88 -37.44 1.59
N GLN A 253 2.96 -36.46 1.50
CA GLN A 253 1.51 -36.70 1.65
C GLN A 253 0.99 -37.64 0.56
N ALA A 254 1.31 -37.38 -0.71
CA ALA A 254 0.86 -38.20 -1.83
C ALA A 254 1.40 -39.65 -1.77
N GLU A 255 2.62 -39.86 -1.28
CA GLU A 255 3.16 -41.21 -1.03
C GLU A 255 2.36 -41.95 0.05
N ASN A 256 2.04 -41.28 1.15
CA ASN A 256 1.21 -41.86 2.21
C ASN A 256 -0.22 -42.16 1.74
N ASP A 257 -0.84 -41.24 0.98
CA ASP A 257 -2.19 -41.42 0.43
C ASP A 257 -2.25 -42.63 -0.51
N LYS A 258 -1.23 -42.83 -1.37
CA LYS A 258 -1.12 -44.01 -2.24
C LYS A 258 -1.02 -45.31 -1.45
N ILE A 259 -0.31 -45.30 -0.32
CA ILE A 259 -0.19 -46.47 0.56
C ILE A 259 -1.56 -46.77 1.19
N ILE A 260 -2.23 -45.74 1.74
CA ILE A 260 -3.57 -45.86 2.32
C ILE A 260 -4.57 -46.39 1.28
N GLU A 261 -4.55 -45.87 0.05
CA GLU A 261 -5.43 -46.31 -1.03
C GLU A 261 -5.22 -47.80 -1.38
N LYS A 262 -3.97 -48.29 -1.39
CA LYS A 262 -3.67 -49.72 -1.59
C LYS A 262 -4.26 -50.60 -0.48
N PHE A 263 -4.16 -50.17 0.78
CA PHE A 263 -4.74 -50.89 1.92
C PHE A 263 -6.28 -50.83 1.91
N GLN A 264 -6.87 -49.70 1.53
CA GLN A 264 -8.32 -49.56 1.35
C GLN A 264 -8.85 -50.48 0.24
N LYS A 265 -8.19 -50.51 -0.92
CA LYS A 265 -8.53 -51.42 -2.02
C LYS A 265 -8.47 -52.89 -1.59
N ARG A 266 -7.40 -53.27 -0.86
CA ARG A 266 -7.27 -54.63 -0.31
C ARG A 266 -8.42 -54.97 0.64
N ARG A 267 -8.86 -54.02 1.48
CA ARG A 267 -10.03 -54.18 2.35
C ARG A 267 -11.32 -54.35 1.54
N GLU A 268 -11.56 -53.50 0.54
CA GLU A 268 -12.75 -53.58 -0.31
C GLU A 268 -12.82 -54.90 -1.11
N ASP A 269 -11.69 -55.39 -1.60
CA ASP A 269 -11.62 -56.67 -2.30
C ASP A 269 -11.93 -57.85 -1.38
N LEU A 270 -11.48 -57.80 -0.11
CA LEU A 270 -11.83 -58.81 0.91
C LEU A 270 -13.31 -58.74 1.28
N GLU A 271 -13.88 -57.54 1.42
CA GLU A 271 -15.30 -57.33 1.67
C GLU A 271 -16.18 -57.84 0.52
N LYS A 272 -15.78 -57.58 -0.74
CA LYS A 272 -16.47 -58.10 -1.94
C LYS A 272 -16.42 -59.62 -2.01
N LYS A 273 -15.29 -60.24 -1.66
CA LYS A 273 -15.15 -61.71 -1.60
C LYS A 273 -16.03 -62.34 -0.52
N GLN A 274 -16.22 -61.66 0.61
CA GLN A 274 -17.14 -62.07 1.67
C GLN A 274 -18.61 -61.98 1.21
N ARG A 275 -19.00 -60.88 0.54
CA ARG A 275 -20.37 -60.70 0.02
C ARG A 275 -20.73 -61.71 -1.08
N SER A 276 -19.75 -62.22 -1.82
CA SER A 276 -19.93 -63.19 -2.91
C SER A 276 -19.97 -64.67 -2.46
N GLY A 277 -20.09 -64.96 -1.16
CA GLY A 277 -20.30 -66.32 -0.65
C GLY A 277 -19.03 -67.19 -0.51
N GLY A 278 -17.84 -66.60 -0.51
CA GLY A 278 -16.59 -67.31 -0.18
C GLY A 278 -16.41 -67.49 1.33
N ASN A 279 -15.78 -68.60 1.75
CA ASN A 279 -15.37 -68.86 3.14
C ASN A 279 -14.25 -67.90 3.59
N VAL A 280 -14.57 -66.61 3.73
CA VAL A 280 -13.69 -65.61 4.36
C VAL A 280 -14.18 -65.42 5.79
N SER A 281 -13.31 -65.67 6.76
CA SER A 281 -13.68 -65.60 8.17
C SER A 281 -13.90 -64.15 8.60
N LEU A 282 -14.93 -63.89 9.43
CA LEU A 282 -15.19 -62.55 10.02
C LEU A 282 -13.95 -62.01 10.76
N THR A 283 -13.11 -62.91 11.28
CA THR A 283 -11.83 -62.65 11.92
C THR A 283 -10.76 -62.09 10.98
N GLU A 284 -10.68 -62.53 9.72
CA GLU A 284 -9.72 -61.98 8.74
C GLU A 284 -10.07 -60.54 8.33
N LEU A 285 -11.37 -60.24 8.21
CA LEU A 285 -11.81 -58.86 7.94
C LEU A 285 -11.50 -57.93 9.12
N GLN A 286 -11.74 -58.38 10.36
CA GLN A 286 -11.40 -57.60 11.55
C GLN A 286 -9.90 -57.37 11.68
N GLN A 287 -9.07 -58.36 11.35
CA GLN A 287 -7.61 -58.22 11.31
C GLN A 287 -7.18 -57.18 10.26
N ALA A 288 -7.76 -57.20 9.06
CA ALA A 288 -7.45 -56.22 8.01
C ALA A 288 -7.85 -54.79 8.41
N ILE A 289 -8.96 -54.62 9.15
CA ILE A 289 -9.38 -53.30 9.67
C ILE A 289 -8.41 -52.79 10.73
N GLN A 290 -7.98 -53.67 11.65
CA GLN A 290 -7.02 -53.32 12.69
C GLN A 290 -5.64 -52.98 12.09
N GLU A 291 -5.17 -53.79 11.12
CA GLU A 291 -3.92 -53.54 10.41
C GLU A 291 -3.96 -52.19 9.67
N LEU A 292 -5.06 -51.84 9.00
CA LEU A 292 -5.21 -50.54 8.35
C LEU A 292 -5.14 -49.40 9.37
N ALA A 293 -5.84 -49.51 10.50
CA ALA A 293 -5.82 -48.49 11.54
C ALA A 293 -4.41 -48.28 12.11
N GLU A 294 -3.69 -49.37 12.38
CA GLU A 294 -2.30 -49.34 12.85
C GLU A 294 -1.35 -48.73 11.80
N GLN A 295 -1.48 -49.13 10.53
CA GLN A 295 -0.70 -48.56 9.43
C GLN A 295 -0.97 -47.06 9.24
N ASN A 296 -2.23 -46.63 9.32
CA ASN A 296 -2.60 -45.23 9.19
C ASN A 296 -1.98 -44.40 10.33
N ALA A 297 -2.06 -44.87 11.58
CA ALA A 297 -1.42 -44.20 12.71
C ALA A 297 0.10 -44.10 12.55
N LEU A 298 0.76 -45.18 12.08
CA LEU A 298 2.20 -45.18 11.82
C LEU A 298 2.60 -44.22 10.69
N LEU A 299 1.84 -44.17 9.59
CA LEU A 299 2.09 -43.27 8.47
C LEU A 299 1.89 -41.80 8.87
N GLN A 300 0.86 -41.50 9.66
CA GLN A 300 0.62 -40.15 10.20
C GLN A 300 1.76 -39.72 11.12
N ARG A 301 2.21 -40.59 12.02
CA ARG A 301 3.35 -40.29 12.90
C ARG A 301 4.65 -40.06 12.10
N LYS A 302 4.89 -40.86 11.07
CA LYS A 302 6.05 -40.66 10.17
C LYS A 302 5.95 -39.34 9.40
N LEU A 303 4.76 -38.98 8.93
CA LEU A 303 4.50 -37.70 8.27
C LEU A 303 4.79 -36.55 9.22
N GLU A 304 4.28 -36.61 10.44
CA GLU A 304 4.49 -35.59 11.46
C GLU A 304 5.97 -35.37 11.78
N ILE A 305 6.72 -36.45 12.04
CA ILE A 305 8.18 -36.37 12.26
C ILE A 305 8.89 -35.78 11.04
N LYS A 306 8.53 -36.21 9.84
CA LYS A 306 9.13 -35.69 8.60
C LYS A 306 8.79 -34.21 8.40
N ARG A 307 7.57 -33.81 8.71
CA ARG A 307 7.12 -32.41 8.67
C ARG A 307 7.90 -31.57 9.67
N GLU A 308 8.06 -32.04 10.90
CA GLU A 308 8.84 -31.35 11.94
C GLU A 308 10.32 -31.23 11.56
N GLN A 309 10.91 -32.27 10.97
CA GLN A 309 12.27 -32.22 10.42
C GLN A 309 12.39 -31.15 9.34
N LEU A 310 11.50 -31.17 8.35
CA LEU A 310 11.49 -30.19 7.27
C LEU A 310 11.21 -28.77 7.78
N GLU A 311 10.37 -28.61 8.81
CA GLU A 311 10.10 -27.30 9.44
C GLU A 311 11.36 -26.76 10.12
N ARG A 312 12.12 -27.61 10.82
CA ARG A 312 13.41 -27.24 11.40
C ARG A 312 14.43 -26.88 10.32
N ASP A 313 14.56 -27.67 9.27
CA ASP A 313 15.49 -27.41 8.17
C ASP A 313 15.14 -26.09 7.48
N ARG A 314 13.84 -25.83 7.28
CA ARG A 314 13.33 -24.54 6.78
C ARG A 314 13.74 -23.39 7.66
N ASP A 315 13.57 -23.50 8.97
CA ASP A 315 13.84 -22.40 9.88
C ASP A 315 15.35 -22.10 9.96
N VAL A 316 16.20 -23.13 9.95
CA VAL A 316 17.65 -22.98 9.86
C VAL A 316 18.06 -22.29 8.56
N GLU A 317 17.47 -22.70 7.44
CA GLU A 317 17.80 -22.15 6.13
C GLU A 317 17.34 -20.68 5.99
N ILE A 318 16.13 -20.37 6.47
CA ILE A 318 15.63 -19.00 6.54
C ILE A 318 16.55 -18.12 7.40
N GLN A 319 17.08 -18.64 8.51
CA GLN A 319 18.04 -17.91 9.34
C GLN A 319 19.38 -17.71 8.62
N ARG A 320 19.84 -18.69 7.84
CA ARG A 320 21.05 -18.58 7.03
C ARG A 320 20.91 -17.47 5.98
N ILE A 321 19.81 -17.48 5.24
CA ILE A 321 19.48 -16.47 4.22
C ILE A 321 19.41 -15.06 4.84
N ARG A 322 18.74 -14.91 6.00
CA ARG A 322 18.70 -13.63 6.75
C ARG A 322 20.11 -13.13 7.09
N ARG A 323 20.94 -14.02 7.65
CA ARG A 323 22.32 -13.67 8.05
C ARG A 323 23.17 -13.24 6.87
N GLU A 324 23.02 -13.89 5.73
CA GLU A 324 23.74 -13.54 4.51
C GLU A 324 23.34 -12.15 3.99
N ALA A 325 22.03 -11.87 3.94
CA ALA A 325 21.51 -10.55 3.60
C ALA A 325 22.01 -9.45 4.56
N ASP A 326 21.99 -9.71 5.87
CA ASP A 326 22.50 -8.77 6.88
C ASP A 326 23.99 -8.49 6.69
N LEU A 327 24.80 -9.51 6.39
CA LEU A 327 26.22 -9.35 6.12
C LEU A 327 26.46 -8.50 4.87
N ASP A 328 25.67 -8.68 3.82
CA ASP A 328 25.81 -7.90 2.59
C ASP A 328 25.40 -6.43 2.76
N ILE A 329 24.35 -6.19 3.55
CA ILE A 329 23.96 -4.85 3.99
C ILE A 329 25.11 -4.22 4.79
N GLN A 330 25.69 -4.93 5.75
CA GLN A 330 26.80 -4.43 6.55
C GLN A 330 28.05 -4.14 5.72
N LYS A 331 28.40 -5.00 4.76
CA LYS A 331 29.53 -4.77 3.83
C LYS A 331 29.32 -3.48 3.05
N THR A 332 28.13 -3.28 2.51
CA THR A 332 27.77 -2.08 1.77
C THR A 332 27.89 -0.84 2.65
N GLN A 333 27.27 -0.85 3.82
CA GLN A 333 27.36 0.24 4.78
C GLN A 333 28.80 0.54 5.21
N ASN A 334 29.60 -0.49 5.48
CA ASN A 334 30.99 -0.33 5.89
C ASN A 334 31.86 0.26 4.78
N MET A 335 31.61 -0.09 3.51
CA MET A 335 32.28 0.52 2.37
C MET A 335 32.03 2.03 2.33
N TYR A 336 30.76 2.45 2.45
CA TYR A 336 30.42 3.87 2.47
C TYR A 336 30.97 4.59 3.71
N LYS A 337 30.92 3.96 4.88
CA LYS A 337 31.56 4.49 6.10
C LYS A 337 33.07 4.68 5.92
N LEU A 338 33.74 3.74 5.26
CA LEU A 338 35.17 3.82 4.96
C LEU A 338 35.48 5.02 4.04
N TRP A 339 34.72 5.17 2.96
CA TRP A 339 34.86 6.34 2.07
C TRP A 339 34.57 7.66 2.80
N ALA A 340 33.57 7.70 3.68
CA ALA A 340 33.26 8.88 4.49
C ALA A 340 34.39 9.29 5.45
N VAL A 341 35.23 8.35 5.88
CA VAL A 341 36.42 8.63 6.71
C VAL A 341 37.64 8.98 5.87
N ILE A 342 37.83 8.34 4.71
CA ILE A 342 39.01 8.51 3.86
C ILE A 342 38.96 9.79 3.00
N VAL A 343 37.78 10.19 2.52
CA VAL A 343 37.63 11.34 1.59
C VAL A 343 37.93 12.70 2.25
N PRO A 344 37.46 13.02 3.47
CA PRO A 344 37.70 14.32 4.10
C PRO A 344 39.17 14.75 4.27
N PRO A 345 40.14 13.86 4.61
CA PRO A 345 41.55 14.27 4.73
C PRO A 345 42.27 14.44 3.38
N ILE A 346 41.71 14.00 2.25
CA ILE A 346 42.39 14.08 0.94
C ILE A 346 42.63 15.54 0.49
N PRO A 347 41.64 16.47 0.51
CA PRO A 347 41.87 17.84 0.07
C PRO A 347 42.94 18.58 0.88
N PRO A 348 42.94 18.55 2.24
CA PRO A 348 44.02 19.15 3.03
C PRO A 348 45.40 18.54 2.73
N PHE A 349 45.46 17.21 2.55
CA PHE A 349 46.70 16.52 2.21
C PHE A 349 47.24 16.93 0.84
N LEU A 350 46.37 17.05 -0.17
CA LEU A 350 46.74 17.53 -1.50
C LEU A 350 47.27 18.97 -1.47
N VAL A 351 46.62 19.87 -0.73
CA VAL A 351 47.11 21.25 -0.56
C VAL A 351 48.49 21.25 0.11
N GLY A 352 48.68 20.46 1.17
CA GLY A 352 49.98 20.30 1.83
C GLY A 352 51.07 19.80 0.88
N LEU A 353 50.74 18.81 0.03
CA LEU A 353 51.65 18.26 -0.96
C LEU A 353 52.02 19.29 -2.04
N VAL A 354 51.05 20.07 -2.53
CA VAL A 354 51.30 21.16 -3.49
C VAL A 354 52.22 22.22 -2.89
N VAL A 355 51.95 22.68 -1.67
CA VAL A 355 52.79 23.65 -0.97
C VAL A 355 54.21 23.12 -0.77
N PHE A 356 54.35 21.84 -0.39
CA PHE A 356 55.65 21.19 -0.22
C PHE A 356 56.45 21.13 -1.54
N VAL A 357 55.81 20.76 -2.65
CA VAL A 357 56.45 20.70 -3.97
C VAL A 357 56.85 22.09 -4.45
N VAL A 358 55.96 23.08 -4.35
CA VAL A 358 56.25 24.47 -4.73
C VAL A 358 57.41 25.03 -3.92
N ARG A 359 57.43 24.78 -2.60
CA ARG A 359 58.54 25.18 -1.73
C ARG A 359 59.85 24.51 -2.15
N ARG A 360 59.83 23.20 -2.39
CA ARG A 360 61.04 22.43 -2.76
C ARG A 360 61.59 22.78 -4.14
N LEU A 361 60.74 23.18 -5.09
CA LEU A 361 61.17 23.68 -6.40
C LEU A 361 61.81 25.07 -6.29
N ARG A 362 61.21 25.99 -5.52
CA ARG A 362 61.80 27.32 -5.26
C ARG A 362 63.15 27.23 -4.54
N GLU A 363 63.31 26.29 -3.60
CA GLU A 363 64.60 26.02 -2.95
C GLU A 363 65.69 25.54 -3.93
N ARG A 364 65.31 24.99 -5.10
CA ARG A 364 66.25 24.58 -6.16
C ARG A 364 66.56 25.67 -7.18
N GLU A 365 65.75 26.72 -7.28
CA GLU A 365 65.98 27.85 -8.21
C GLU A 365 67.09 28.80 -7.73
N GLY A 366 67.47 28.75 -6.45
CA GLY A 366 68.58 29.52 -5.87
C GLY A 366 69.98 28.88 -5.95
N ILE A 367 70.10 27.67 -6.52
CA ILE A 367 71.37 26.93 -6.59
C ILE A 367 71.86 26.93 -8.04
N SER A 368 73.01 27.55 -8.28
CA SER A 368 73.66 27.51 -9.59
C SER A 368 73.93 26.07 -10.03
N LYS A 369 73.69 25.75 -11.31
CA LYS A 369 73.98 24.44 -11.95
C LYS A 369 75.43 23.96 -11.78
N ALA A 370 76.32 24.76 -11.19
CA ALA A 370 77.73 24.45 -10.93
C ALA A 370 78.01 23.75 -9.59
N ARG A 371 76.99 23.47 -8.73
CA ARG A 371 77.16 22.69 -7.49
C ARG A 371 76.09 21.62 -7.28
N LEU A 372 75.62 20.97 -8.34
CA LEU A 372 74.98 19.66 -8.21
C LEU A 372 76.07 18.58 -8.26
N ARG A 373 76.32 17.93 -7.13
CA ARG A 373 77.01 16.65 -7.04
C ARG A 373 76.11 15.64 -6.36
#